data_AF-A0A0A1YHJ7-F1
#
_entry.id   AF-A0A0A1YHJ7-F1
#
_cell.length_a   1.000
_cell.length_b   1.000
_cell.length_c   1.000
_cell.angle_alpha   90.00
_cell.angle_beta   90.00
_cell.angle_gamma   90.00
#
_symmetry.space_group_name_H-M   'P 1'
#
loop_
_entity.id
_entity.type
_entity.pdbx_description
1 polymer ?
#
loop_
_entity_poly.entity_id
_entity_poly.type
_entity_poly.pdbx_seq_one_letter_code
_entity_poly.pdbx_strand_id
1 'polypeptide(L)'
;MNLPRPTRSTLLLSFCLVLMAGGLVYQHFQLTQLRSSIDGAAEKTSIDAILTRLNNIDERLDSVDGKHLVSDEDFRAGQQALSNRIDAAQAFAKQVNETVQDLSRNVASSGELLALKATVETLDESVQELRKAQPKAPPLIIPKRTAAKSPPAQKAKPKPAAPEPPPFHVVGVEYRGGERFLSVAPPGSTRLSQIYLIRPGDAVAGTAWHLNALDDRSARFDVAGTPRTINIQP
;
A
#
# COMPACT_ATOMS: atom_id res chain seq x y z
N MET A 1 21.35 -71.64 -56.88
CA MET A 1 20.69 -70.35 -56.58
C MET A 1 21.32 -69.29 -57.48
N ASN A 2 20.64 -68.91 -58.57
CA ASN A 2 21.14 -67.90 -59.51
C ASN A 2 20.70 -66.52 -59.02
N LEU A 3 21.64 -65.69 -58.56
CA LEU A 3 21.33 -64.29 -58.28
C LEU A 3 21.25 -63.52 -59.61
N PRO A 4 20.18 -62.75 -59.87
CA PRO A 4 20.08 -61.92 -61.07
C PRO A 4 21.13 -60.80 -61.04
N ARG A 5 21.73 -60.52 -62.21
CA ARG A 5 22.74 -59.47 -62.37
C ARG A 5 22.08 -58.09 -62.16
N PRO A 6 22.69 -57.17 -61.39
CA PRO A 6 22.11 -55.86 -61.13
C PRO A 6 22.02 -55.02 -62.41
N THR A 7 20.82 -54.56 -62.73
CA THR A 7 20.56 -53.62 -63.83
C THR A 7 21.02 -52.20 -63.46
N ARG A 8 21.46 -51.39 -64.43
CA ARG A 8 21.96 -50.01 -64.19
C ARG A 8 21.01 -49.12 -63.37
N SER A 9 19.70 -49.36 -63.49
CA SER A 9 18.67 -48.64 -62.72
C SER A 9 18.73 -48.90 -61.21
N THR A 10 19.03 -50.14 -60.78
CA THR A 10 19.11 -50.46 -59.34
C THR A 10 20.33 -49.84 -58.68
N LEU A 11 21.43 -49.65 -59.42
CA LEU A 11 22.63 -48.95 -58.94
C LEU A 11 22.41 -47.44 -58.77
N LEU A 12 21.66 -46.80 -59.67
CA LEU A 12 21.28 -45.39 -59.54
C LEU A 12 20.34 -45.16 -58.36
N LEU A 13 19.37 -46.06 -58.17
CA LEU A 13 18.41 -45.96 -57.08
C LEU A 13 19.06 -46.22 -55.71
N SER A 14 20.01 -47.16 -55.63
CA SER A 14 20.81 -47.36 -54.40
C SER A 14 21.67 -46.14 -54.09
N PHE A 15 22.29 -45.52 -55.11
CA PHE A 15 23.09 -44.31 -54.92
C PHE A 15 22.23 -43.13 -54.43
N CYS A 16 21.04 -42.96 -55.03
CA CYS A 16 20.08 -41.95 -54.60
C CYS A 16 19.60 -42.17 -53.15
N LEU A 17 19.33 -43.42 -52.76
CA LEU A 17 18.97 -43.78 -51.38
C LEU A 17 20.09 -43.46 -50.38
N VAL A 18 21.35 -43.73 -50.74
CA VAL A 18 22.51 -43.40 -49.88
C VAL A 18 22.65 -41.89 -49.68
N LEU A 19 22.45 -41.09 -50.73
CA LEU A 19 22.49 -39.62 -50.62
C LEU A 19 21.34 -39.09 -49.75
N MET A 20 20.13 -39.62 -49.91
CA MET A 20 18.98 -39.24 -49.08
C MET A 20 19.18 -39.64 -47.62
N ALA A 21 19.71 -40.83 -47.35
CA ALA A 21 20.05 -41.28 -46.01
C ALA A 21 21.12 -40.39 -45.36
N GLY A 22 22.15 -40.00 -46.11
CA GLY A 22 23.16 -39.05 -45.65
C GLY A 22 22.58 -37.68 -45.29
N GLY A 23 21.66 -37.17 -46.12
CA GLY A 23 20.93 -35.93 -45.85
C GLY A 23 20.09 -35.99 -44.58
N LEU A 24 19.36 -37.09 -44.36
CA LEU A 24 18.57 -37.32 -43.15
C LEU A 24 19.45 -37.40 -41.89
N VAL A 25 20.59 -38.09 -41.97
CA VAL A 25 21.56 -38.15 -40.86
C VAL A 25 22.12 -36.76 -40.55
N TYR A 26 22.45 -35.98 -41.57
CA TYR A 26 22.92 -34.60 -41.40
C TYR A 26 21.86 -33.70 -40.74
N GLN A 27 20.61 -33.81 -41.17
CA GLN A 27 19.49 -33.07 -40.55
C GLN A 27 19.25 -33.50 -39.10
N HIS A 28 19.32 -34.80 -38.80
CA HIS A 28 19.23 -35.30 -37.44
C HIS A 28 20.38 -34.81 -36.56
N PHE A 29 21.59 -34.72 -37.10
CA PHE A 29 22.75 -34.17 -36.38
C PHE A 29 22.54 -32.70 -36.02
N GLN A 30 22.10 -31.88 -36.99
CA GLN A 30 21.77 -30.46 -36.79
C GLN A 30 20.68 -30.27 -35.72
N LEU A 31 19.60 -31.06 -35.78
CA LEU A 31 18.50 -31.01 -34.80
C LEU A 31 18.97 -31.39 -33.39
N THR A 32 19.85 -32.39 -33.28
CA THR A 32 20.36 -32.85 -31.99
C THR A 32 21.31 -31.82 -31.39
N GLN A 33 22.18 -31.22 -32.21
CA GLN A 33 23.08 -30.17 -31.78
C GLN A 33 22.31 -28.93 -31.30
N LEU A 34 21.28 -28.51 -32.05
CA LEU A 34 20.45 -27.38 -31.68
C LEU A 34 19.69 -27.63 -30.37
N ARG A 35 19.08 -28.81 -30.20
CA ARG A 35 18.42 -29.21 -28.94
C ARG A 35 19.38 -29.18 -27.76
N SER A 36 20.56 -29.79 -27.90
CA SER A 36 21.57 -29.80 -26.83
C SER A 36 22.06 -28.39 -26.46
N SER A 37 22.15 -27.48 -27.44
CA SER A 37 22.54 -26.09 -27.20
C SER A 37 21.46 -25.29 -26.47
N ILE A 38 20.18 -25.56 -26.76
CA ILE A 38 19.04 -24.89 -26.11
C ILE A 38 18.89 -25.39 -24.67
N ASP A 39 18.95 -26.71 -24.44
CA ASP A 39 18.83 -27.30 -23.10
C ASP A 39 19.98 -26.83 -22.20
N GLY A 40 21.22 -26.87 -22.70
CA GLY A 40 22.39 -26.42 -21.95
C GLY A 40 22.41 -24.90 -21.68
N ALA A 41 21.87 -24.08 -22.59
CA ALA A 41 21.74 -22.65 -22.36
C ALA A 41 20.62 -22.32 -21.35
N ALA A 42 19.48 -23.00 -21.43
CA ALA A 42 18.37 -22.83 -20.49
C ALA A 42 18.77 -23.25 -19.06
N GLU A 43 19.46 -24.38 -18.91
CA GLU A 43 19.95 -24.86 -17.61
C GLU A 43 20.93 -23.87 -16.98
N LYS A 44 21.95 -23.41 -17.73
CA LYS A 44 22.91 -22.41 -17.25
C LYS A 44 22.24 -21.10 -16.82
N THR A 45 21.28 -20.62 -17.61
CA THR A 45 20.54 -19.39 -17.28
C THR A 45 19.73 -19.57 -16.00
N SER A 46 19.15 -20.75 -15.79
CA SER A 46 18.38 -21.05 -14.57
C SER A 46 19.25 -21.14 -13.31
N ILE A 47 20.44 -21.75 -13.42
CA ILE A 47 21.41 -21.84 -12.31
C ILE A 47 21.93 -20.45 -11.95
N ASP A 48 22.29 -19.64 -12.94
CA ASP A 48 22.78 -18.28 -12.72
C ASP A 48 21.71 -17.37 -12.09
N ALA A 49 20.46 -17.52 -12.52
CA ALA A 49 19.32 -16.84 -11.91
C ALA A 49 19.09 -17.25 -10.45
N ILE A 50 19.28 -18.53 -10.11
CA ILE A 50 19.18 -19.02 -8.73
C ILE A 50 20.33 -18.47 -7.87
N LEU A 51 21.57 -18.52 -8.36
CA LEU A 51 22.73 -17.96 -7.66
C LEU A 51 22.58 -16.45 -7.40
N THR A 52 22.09 -15.72 -8.39
CA THR A 52 21.80 -14.28 -8.28
C THR A 52 20.73 -14.01 -7.22
N ARG A 53 19.67 -14.82 -7.17
CA ARG A 53 18.62 -14.70 -6.14
C ARG A 53 19.16 -15.00 -4.75
N LEU A 54 20.03 -15.99 -4.60
CA LEU A 54 20.67 -16.31 -3.32
C LEU A 54 21.52 -15.15 -2.82
N ASN A 55 22.39 -14.58 -3.67
CA ASN A 55 23.20 -13.42 -3.30
C ASN A 55 22.34 -12.20 -2.93
N ASN A 56 21.25 -11.97 -3.66
CA ASN A 56 20.33 -10.88 -3.35
C ASN A 56 19.61 -11.10 -2.00
N ILE A 57 19.24 -12.34 -1.68
CA ILE A 57 18.64 -12.67 -0.39
C ILE A 57 19.64 -12.46 0.74
N ASP A 58 20.90 -12.89 0.55
CA ASP A 58 21.98 -12.74 1.53
C ASP A 58 22.27 -11.26 1.84
N GLU A 59 22.40 -10.43 0.80
CA GLU A 59 22.59 -8.99 0.95
C GLU A 59 21.38 -8.29 1.61
N ARG A 60 20.17 -8.76 1.31
CA ARG A 60 18.97 -8.27 2.01
C ARG A 60 18.94 -8.70 3.47
N LEU A 61 19.42 -9.89 3.80
CA LEU A 61 19.48 -10.38 5.17
C LEU A 61 20.48 -9.57 6.00
N ASP A 62 21.67 -9.32 5.45
CA ASP A 62 22.71 -8.49 6.08
C ASP A 62 22.23 -7.04 6.29
N SER A 63 21.48 -6.50 5.32
CA SER A 63 20.84 -5.19 5.43
C SER A 63 19.76 -5.11 6.53
N VAL A 64 19.13 -6.24 6.85
CA VAL A 64 18.07 -6.33 7.86
C VAL A 64 18.65 -6.56 9.25
N ASP A 65 19.72 -7.36 9.38
CA ASP A 65 20.48 -7.49 10.63
C ASP A 65 21.06 -6.14 11.08
N GLY A 66 21.50 -5.29 10.13
CA GLY A 66 21.95 -3.93 10.41
C GLY A 66 20.84 -2.95 10.81
N LYS A 67 19.57 -3.27 10.56
CA LYS A 67 18.42 -2.39 10.84
C LYS A 67 17.78 -2.76 12.16
N HIS A 68 18.42 -2.32 13.24
CA HIS A 68 17.97 -2.26 14.64
C HIS A 68 16.51 -2.72 14.82
N LEU A 69 16.33 -4.03 15.00
CA LEU A 69 15.11 -4.61 15.55
C LEU A 69 14.85 -3.87 16.86
N VAL A 70 13.63 -3.35 17.05
CA VAL A 70 13.23 -2.63 18.27
C VAL A 70 13.71 -3.45 19.47
N SER A 71 14.68 -2.92 20.20
CA SER A 71 15.27 -3.63 21.33
C SER A 71 14.19 -3.83 22.38
N ASP A 72 14.22 -4.95 23.11
CA ASP A 72 13.29 -5.19 24.23
C ASP A 72 13.32 -4.02 25.24
N GLU A 73 14.43 -3.31 25.32
CA GLU A 73 14.59 -2.09 26.11
C GLU A 73 13.70 -0.92 25.62
N ASP A 74 13.63 -0.70 24.30
CA ASP A 74 12.79 0.34 23.70
C ASP A 74 11.31 0.05 23.91
N PHE A 75 10.92 -1.23 23.80
CA PHE A 75 9.55 -1.66 24.06
C PHE A 75 9.16 -1.42 25.53
N ARG A 76 10.03 -1.81 26.47
CA ARG A 76 9.82 -1.59 27.91
C ARG A 76 9.77 -0.11 28.26
N ALA A 77 10.65 0.70 27.68
CA ALA A 77 10.65 2.15 27.85
C ALA A 77 9.33 2.76 27.33
N GLY A 78 8.85 2.31 26.17
CA GLY A 78 7.56 2.71 25.60
C GLY A 78 6.38 2.33 26.49
N GLN A 79 6.37 1.11 27.03
CA GLN A 79 5.33 0.64 27.95
C GLN A 79 5.29 1.44 29.25
N GLN A 80 6.46 1.75 29.82
CA GLN A 80 6.56 2.54 31.04
C GLN A 80 6.15 4.00 30.82
N ALA A 81 6.53 4.59 29.69
CA ALA A 81 6.08 5.92 29.30
C ALA A 81 4.56 5.99 29.12
N LEU A 82 3.95 4.95 28.57
CA LEU A 82 2.49 4.86 28.45
C LEU A 82 1.80 4.75 29.82
N SER A 83 2.32 3.91 30.72
CA SER A 83 1.79 3.79 32.09
C SER A 83 1.80 5.13 32.82
N ASN A 84 2.94 5.84 32.79
CA ASN A 84 3.05 7.15 33.43
C ASN A 84 2.07 8.19 32.86
N ARG A 85 1.80 8.15 31.55
CA ARG A 85 0.83 9.05 30.91
C ARG A 85 -0.60 8.72 31.31
N ILE A 86 -0.94 7.45 31.49
CA ILE A 86 -2.25 7.01 31.98
C ILE A 86 -2.44 7.47 33.42
N ASP A 87 -1.44 7.27 34.27
CA ASP A 87 -1.47 7.70 35.67
C ASP A 87 -1.64 9.22 35.79
N ALA A 88 -0.90 9.99 34.99
CA ALA A 88 -1.02 11.44 34.94
C ALA A 88 -2.40 11.89 34.44
N ALA A 89 -2.94 11.23 33.40
CA ALA A 89 -4.28 11.55 32.89
C ALA A 89 -5.37 11.23 33.92
N GLN A 90 -5.25 10.13 34.65
CA GLN A 90 -6.18 9.75 35.71
C GLN A 90 -6.11 10.71 36.90
N ALA A 91 -4.91 11.14 37.30
CA ALA A 91 -4.74 12.15 38.33
C ALA A 91 -5.39 13.49 37.93
N PHE A 92 -5.22 13.91 36.68
CA PHE A 92 -5.86 15.11 36.15
C PHE A 92 -7.38 14.98 36.10
N ALA A 93 -7.91 13.84 35.63
CA ALA A 93 -9.34 13.58 35.62
C ALA A 93 -9.93 13.61 37.03
N LYS A 94 -9.23 13.07 38.03
CA LYS A 94 -9.64 13.12 39.44
C LYS A 94 -9.65 14.56 39.95
N GLN A 95 -8.62 15.35 39.65
CA GLN A 95 -8.53 16.75 40.04
C GLN A 95 -9.67 17.58 39.44
N VAL A 96 -9.98 17.38 38.15
CA VAL A 96 -11.12 18.05 37.51
C VAL A 96 -12.45 17.63 38.15
N ASN A 97 -12.61 16.37 38.51
CA ASN A 97 -13.83 15.93 39.17
C ASN A 97 -13.96 16.50 40.59
N GLU A 98 -12.85 16.60 41.34
CA GLU A 98 -12.79 17.23 42.65
C GLU A 98 -13.09 18.74 42.57
N THR A 99 -12.54 19.46 41.58
CA THR A 99 -12.84 20.89 41.40
C THR A 99 -14.27 21.12 40.94
N VAL A 100 -14.83 20.27 40.06
CA VAL A 100 -16.24 20.34 39.67
C VAL A 100 -17.15 20.03 40.87
N GLN A 101 -16.76 19.10 41.74
CA GLN A 101 -17.54 18.77 42.94
C GLN A 101 -17.46 19.86 44.01
N ASP A 102 -16.30 20.50 44.19
CA ASP A 102 -16.12 21.65 45.08
C ASP A 102 -16.87 22.88 44.54
N LEU A 103 -16.76 23.15 43.24
CA LEU A 103 -17.54 24.18 42.57
C LEU A 103 -19.04 23.87 42.67
N SER A 104 -19.49 22.63 42.48
CA SER A 104 -20.89 22.27 42.67
C SER A 104 -21.38 22.46 44.11
N ARG A 105 -20.49 22.39 45.11
CA ARG A 105 -20.81 22.71 46.51
C ARG A 105 -20.81 24.23 46.76
N ASN A 106 -19.95 24.99 46.07
CA ASN A 106 -19.83 26.45 46.19
C ASN A 106 -20.78 27.24 45.26
N VAL A 107 -21.37 26.61 44.23
CA VAL A 107 -22.36 27.17 43.27
C VAL A 107 -23.71 27.52 43.91
N ALA A 108 -23.84 27.43 45.25
CA ALA A 108 -24.79 28.25 45.99
C ALA A 108 -24.48 29.78 45.88
N SER A 109 -23.34 30.17 45.32
CA SER A 109 -22.90 31.55 45.11
C SER A 109 -22.78 31.88 43.61
N SER A 110 -23.69 32.71 43.10
CA SER A 110 -23.73 33.20 41.71
C SER A 110 -22.46 33.94 41.24
N GLY A 111 -21.50 34.22 42.13
CA GLY A 111 -20.26 34.94 41.81
C GLY A 111 -19.22 34.11 41.02
N GLU A 112 -19.21 32.78 41.19
CA GLU A 112 -18.15 31.94 40.59
C GLU A 112 -18.43 31.55 39.13
N LEU A 113 -19.69 31.59 38.68
CA LEU A 113 -20.03 31.45 37.27
C LEU A 113 -19.49 32.60 36.42
N LEU A 114 -19.41 33.81 36.98
CA LEU A 114 -18.81 34.96 36.31
C LEU A 114 -17.29 34.82 36.21
N ALA A 115 -16.64 34.27 37.23
CA ALA A 115 -15.21 33.96 37.20
C ALA A 115 -14.88 32.86 36.18
N LEU A 116 -15.71 31.81 36.08
CA LEU A 116 -15.55 30.76 35.07
C LEU A 116 -15.74 31.31 33.65
N LYS A 117 -16.75 32.18 33.43
CA LYS A 117 -16.94 32.84 32.13
C LYS A 117 -15.74 33.70 31.75
N ALA A 118 -15.22 34.48 32.70
CA ALA A 118 -14.03 35.31 32.48
C ALA A 118 -12.79 34.46 32.15
N THR A 119 -12.63 33.31 32.83
CA THR A 119 -11.51 32.39 32.60
C THR A 119 -11.60 31.69 31.24
N VAL A 120 -12.81 31.35 30.80
CA VAL A 120 -13.05 30.78 29.46
C VAL A 120 -12.78 31.82 28.36
N GLU A 121 -13.20 33.07 28.54
CA GLU A 121 -12.88 34.16 27.61
C GLU A 121 -11.37 34.42 27.53
N THR A 122 -10.65 34.39 28.67
CA THR A 122 -9.18 34.56 28.67
C THR A 122 -8.45 33.37 28.03
N LEU A 123 -8.94 32.15 28.20
CA LEU A 123 -8.38 30.98 27.53
C LEU A 123 -8.59 31.04 26.01
N ASP A 124 -9.76 31.49 25.55
CA ASP A 124 -10.05 31.64 24.12
C ASP A 124 -9.14 32.71 23.48
N GLU A 125 -8.94 33.84 24.16
CA GLU A 125 -7.99 34.87 23.73
C GLU A 125 -6.54 34.35 23.67
N SER A 126 -6.11 33.57 24.68
CA SER A 126 -4.78 32.98 24.71
C SER A 126 -4.56 31.96 23.58
N VAL A 127 -5.55 31.12 23.30
CA VAL A 127 -5.53 30.17 22.17
C VAL A 127 -5.50 30.91 20.83
N GLN A 128 -6.21 32.04 20.72
CA GLN A 128 -6.25 32.84 19.51
C GLN A 128 -4.93 33.61 19.27
N GLU A 129 -4.30 34.11 20.32
CA GLU A 129 -2.96 34.72 20.27
C GLU A 129 -1.89 33.68 19.89
N LEU A 130 -1.95 32.47 20.46
CA LEU A 130 -1.06 31.36 20.06
C LEU A 130 -1.24 30.96 18.58
N ARG A 131 -2.46 31.08 18.06
CA ARG A 131 -2.77 30.83 16.65
C ARG A 131 -2.28 31.95 15.72
N LYS A 132 -2.18 33.20 16.21
CA LYS A 132 -1.61 34.35 15.48
C LYS A 132 -0.08 34.39 15.53
N ALA A 133 0.54 33.88 16.60
CA ALA A 133 1.98 33.87 16.80
C ALA A 133 2.75 32.82 15.96
N GLN A 134 2.06 32.00 15.16
CA GLN A 134 2.71 31.03 14.28
C GLN A 134 3.29 31.73 13.03
N PRO A 135 4.60 31.61 12.72
CA PRO A 135 5.21 32.31 11.59
C PRO A 135 4.60 31.87 10.25
N LYS A 136 4.04 32.83 9.52
CA LYS A 136 3.51 32.65 8.17
C LYS A 136 4.69 32.52 7.20
N ALA A 137 4.97 31.30 6.73
CA ALA A 137 5.92 31.08 5.65
C ALA A 137 5.44 31.77 4.35
N PRO A 138 6.35 32.33 3.51
CA PRO A 138 5.96 33.14 2.36
C PRO A 138 5.26 32.31 1.26
N PRO A 139 4.32 32.91 0.50
CA PRO A 139 3.69 32.23 -0.62
C PRO A 139 4.69 32.10 -1.78
N LEU A 140 5.02 30.86 -2.13
CA LEU A 140 5.71 30.54 -3.38
C LEU A 140 4.74 30.75 -4.55
N ILE A 141 4.99 31.83 -5.29
CA ILE A 141 4.39 32.11 -6.60
C ILE A 141 4.95 31.08 -7.57
N ILE A 142 4.08 30.24 -8.16
CA ILE A 142 4.45 29.33 -9.25
C ILE A 142 3.59 29.69 -10.47
N PRO A 143 4.20 29.93 -11.66
CA PRO A 143 3.56 30.58 -12.78
C PRO A 143 2.57 29.69 -13.55
N LYS A 144 1.51 30.34 -14.01
CA LYS A 144 0.46 29.84 -14.91
C LYS A 144 1.07 29.36 -16.24
N ARG A 145 1.09 28.05 -16.50
CA ARG A 145 1.34 27.48 -17.84
C ARG A 145 0.04 27.00 -18.49
N THR A 146 -0.41 27.85 -19.42
CA THR A 146 -1.07 27.57 -20.70
C THR A 146 -1.69 26.19 -20.94
N ALA A 147 -3.01 26.24 -21.19
CA ALA A 147 -3.82 25.20 -21.80
C ALA A 147 -3.29 24.77 -23.17
N ALA A 148 -3.27 23.46 -23.41
CA ALA A 148 -3.12 22.87 -24.74
C ALA A 148 -4.29 21.91 -25.01
N LYS A 149 -4.68 21.87 -26.28
CA LYS A 149 -5.98 21.53 -26.85
C LYS A 149 -6.35 20.04 -26.79
N SER A 150 -7.65 19.81 -26.65
CA SER A 150 -8.39 18.55 -26.88
C SER A 150 -8.29 18.05 -28.33
N PRO A 151 -8.54 16.75 -28.56
CA PRO A 151 -9.48 16.31 -29.61
C PRO A 151 -10.36 15.10 -29.14
N PRO A 152 -11.30 14.56 -29.94
CA PRO A 152 -12.74 14.84 -29.81
C PRO A 152 -13.59 13.64 -29.32
N ALA A 153 -14.85 13.98 -29.07
CA ALA A 153 -15.94 13.20 -28.51
C ALA A 153 -16.16 11.77 -29.04
N GLN A 154 -16.52 10.87 -28.12
CA GLN A 154 -17.45 9.77 -28.39
C GLN A 154 -18.56 9.76 -27.33
N LYS A 155 -19.79 9.62 -27.83
CA LYS A 155 -21.06 9.74 -27.11
C LYS A 155 -21.41 8.46 -26.34
N ALA A 156 -22.18 8.69 -25.28
CA ALA A 156 -23.22 7.83 -24.69
C ALA A 156 -22.81 6.78 -23.64
N LYS A 157 -23.09 7.12 -22.37
CA LYS A 157 -24.09 6.46 -21.50
C LYS A 157 -24.37 7.39 -20.29
N PRO A 158 -25.55 7.37 -19.65
CA PRO A 158 -25.81 8.20 -18.49
C PRO A 158 -24.88 7.75 -17.38
N LYS A 159 -23.86 8.56 -17.08
CA LYS A 159 -22.95 8.31 -15.98
C LYS A 159 -23.74 8.54 -14.69
N PRO A 160 -23.80 7.57 -13.75
CA PRO A 160 -24.28 7.84 -12.41
C PRO A 160 -23.59 9.09 -11.89
N ALA A 161 -24.35 9.93 -11.17
CA ALA A 161 -23.88 11.19 -10.58
C ALA A 161 -22.44 11.02 -10.10
N ALA A 162 -21.56 11.93 -10.53
CA ALA A 162 -20.13 11.88 -10.23
C ALA A 162 -19.98 11.53 -8.74
N PRO A 163 -19.31 10.40 -8.40
CA PRO A 163 -19.22 9.99 -7.02
C PRO A 163 -18.56 11.13 -6.28
N GLU A 164 -19.31 11.75 -5.35
CA GLU A 164 -18.74 12.69 -4.41
C GLU A 164 -17.46 12.07 -3.88
N PRO A 165 -16.31 12.77 -4.03
CA PRO A 165 -15.03 12.20 -3.68
C PRO A 165 -15.12 11.80 -2.20
N PRO A 166 -14.61 10.61 -1.84
CA PRO A 166 -14.61 10.20 -0.46
C PRO A 166 -13.95 11.31 0.39
N PRO A 167 -14.47 11.59 1.60
CA PRO A 167 -13.90 12.61 2.49
C PRO A 167 -12.56 12.18 3.11
N PHE A 168 -11.92 11.18 2.53
CA PHE A 168 -10.64 10.60 2.90
C PHE A 168 -9.97 10.08 1.63
N HIS A 169 -8.64 9.94 1.67
CA HIS A 169 -7.91 9.20 0.66
C HIS A 169 -7.46 7.86 1.24
N VAL A 170 -7.39 6.85 0.38
CA VAL A 170 -6.83 5.54 0.74
C VAL A 170 -5.32 5.61 0.60
N VAL A 171 -4.62 5.26 1.67
CA VAL A 171 -3.15 5.18 1.72
C VAL A 171 -2.67 3.80 1.28
N GLY A 172 -3.38 2.74 1.66
CA GLY A 172 -3.03 1.36 1.29
C GLY A 172 -3.75 0.30 2.12
N VAL A 173 -3.33 -0.95 1.97
CA VAL A 173 -3.78 -2.09 2.78
C VAL A 173 -2.65 -2.52 3.72
N GLU A 174 -2.96 -2.71 4.99
CA GLU A 174 -2.03 -3.19 6.00
C GLU A 174 -2.48 -4.56 6.54
N TYR A 175 -1.52 -5.44 6.83
CA TYR A 175 -1.78 -6.76 7.40
C TYR A 175 -1.20 -6.84 8.82
N ARG A 176 -2.06 -7.13 9.81
CA ARG A 176 -1.65 -7.26 11.21
C ARG A 176 -2.27 -8.50 11.82
N GLY A 177 -1.43 -9.39 12.37
CA GLY A 177 -1.90 -10.55 13.12
C GLY A 177 -2.86 -11.48 12.35
N GLY A 178 -2.72 -11.58 11.03
CA GLY A 178 -3.62 -12.39 10.20
C GLY A 178 -4.79 -11.62 9.57
N GLU A 179 -4.99 -10.37 9.96
CA GLU A 179 -6.16 -9.56 9.61
C GLU A 179 -5.77 -8.40 8.68
N ARG A 180 -6.66 -8.07 7.72
CA ARG A 180 -6.46 -6.98 6.75
C ARG A 180 -7.15 -5.71 7.23
N PHE A 181 -6.42 -4.62 7.19
CA PHE A 181 -6.88 -3.28 7.53
C PHE A 181 -6.72 -2.37 6.32
N LEU A 182 -7.67 -1.49 6.10
CA LEU A 182 -7.55 -0.40 5.14
C LEU A 182 -7.02 0.84 5.85
N SER A 183 -5.94 1.40 5.32
CA SER A 183 -5.34 2.64 5.79
C SER A 183 -5.97 3.83 5.08
N VAL A 184 -6.69 4.67 5.82
CA VAL A 184 -7.35 5.87 5.30
C VAL A 184 -6.84 7.12 6.02
N ALA A 185 -6.73 8.24 5.31
CA ALA A 185 -6.31 9.50 5.90
C ALA A 185 -7.14 10.68 5.37
N PRO A 186 -7.27 11.77 6.16
CA PRO A 186 -7.94 12.98 5.70
C PRO A 186 -7.29 13.55 4.43
N PRO A 187 -8.05 14.21 3.54
CA PRO A 187 -7.52 14.77 2.30
C PRO A 187 -6.38 15.75 2.58
N GLY A 188 -5.25 15.57 1.91
CA GLY A 188 -4.07 16.44 2.05
C GLY A 188 -3.17 16.16 3.26
N SER A 189 -3.49 15.13 4.07
CA SER A 189 -2.57 14.68 5.12
C SER A 189 -1.51 13.72 4.57
N THR A 190 -0.26 13.95 4.95
CA THR A 190 0.87 13.02 4.73
C THR A 190 1.46 12.51 6.04
N ARG A 191 0.81 12.79 7.18
CA ARG A 191 1.32 12.47 8.52
C ARG A 191 0.84 11.08 8.93
N LEU A 192 1.77 10.21 9.33
CA LEU A 192 1.45 8.86 9.85
C LEU A 192 0.48 8.90 11.05
N SER A 193 0.55 9.94 11.89
CA SER A 193 -0.35 10.11 13.04
C SER A 193 -1.81 10.40 12.68
N GLN A 194 -2.11 10.66 11.41
CA GLN A 194 -3.45 10.95 10.90
C GLN A 194 -3.98 9.82 10.00
N ILE A 195 -3.29 8.68 9.96
CA ILE A 195 -3.74 7.46 9.28
C ILE A 195 -4.58 6.65 10.25
N TYR A 196 -5.78 6.28 9.80
CA TYR A 196 -6.71 5.43 10.51
C TYR A 196 -6.77 4.06 9.84
N LEU A 197 -6.76 3.01 10.65
CA LEU A 197 -6.91 1.63 10.22
C LEU A 197 -8.33 1.18 10.47
N ILE A 198 -9.02 0.74 9.43
CA ILE A 198 -10.40 0.23 9.50
C ILE A 198 -10.46 -1.18 8.93
N ARG A 199 -11.31 -2.04 9.50
CA ARG A 199 -11.55 -3.41 9.02
C ARG A 199 -12.90 -3.54 8.32
N PRO A 200 -13.12 -4.63 7.56
CA PRO A 200 -14.47 -5.00 7.15
C PRO A 200 -15.40 -5.06 8.37
N GLY A 201 -16.46 -4.26 8.36
CA GLY A 201 -17.37 -4.06 9.49
C GLY A 201 -17.16 -2.74 10.25
N ASP A 202 -16.11 -1.98 9.98
CA ASP A 202 -15.85 -0.69 10.64
C ASP A 202 -16.32 0.51 9.81
N ALA A 203 -16.75 1.57 10.49
CA ALA A 203 -17.06 2.86 9.88
C ALA A 203 -15.84 3.79 9.91
N VAL A 204 -15.66 4.58 8.86
CA VAL A 204 -14.66 5.64 8.82
C VAL A 204 -15.10 6.77 9.75
N ALA A 205 -14.28 7.04 10.76
CA ALA A 205 -14.58 8.00 11.83
C ALA A 205 -15.06 9.36 11.30
N GLY A 206 -16.21 9.82 11.79
CA GLY A 206 -16.80 11.11 11.41
C GLY A 206 -17.46 11.14 10.03
N THR A 207 -17.71 9.97 9.41
CA THR A 207 -18.33 9.89 8.08
C THR A 207 -19.42 8.81 8.02
N ALA A 208 -20.24 8.83 6.97
CA ALA A 208 -21.23 7.79 6.70
C ALA A 208 -20.68 6.59 5.92
N TRP A 209 -19.35 6.47 5.79
CA TRP A 209 -18.69 5.41 5.02
C TRP A 209 -18.40 4.21 5.92
N HIS A 210 -18.95 3.06 5.57
CA HIS A 210 -18.77 1.80 6.25
C HIS A 210 -18.02 0.83 5.36
N LEU A 211 -16.97 0.18 5.83
CA LEU A 211 -16.21 -0.78 5.03
C LEU A 211 -16.90 -2.13 5.07
N ASN A 212 -17.49 -2.59 3.96
CA ASN A 212 -18.15 -3.90 3.89
C ASN A 212 -17.18 -5.04 3.58
N ALA A 213 -16.25 -4.82 2.65
CA ALA A 213 -15.28 -5.83 2.25
C ALA A 213 -13.98 -5.20 1.74
N LEU A 214 -12.88 -5.92 1.92
CA LEU A 214 -11.54 -5.48 1.54
C LEU A 214 -10.84 -6.57 0.73
N ASP A 215 -10.61 -6.29 -0.55
CA ASP A 215 -9.87 -7.13 -1.50
C ASP A 215 -8.49 -6.54 -1.78
N ASP A 216 -7.58 -7.31 -2.39
CA ASP A 216 -6.18 -6.91 -2.60
C ASP A 216 -5.98 -5.64 -3.46
N ARG A 217 -7.01 -5.24 -4.23
CA ARG A 217 -6.97 -4.07 -5.13
C ARG A 217 -8.18 -3.17 -5.01
N SER A 218 -9.12 -3.49 -4.12
CA SER A 218 -10.37 -2.74 -4.01
C SER A 218 -10.97 -2.82 -2.61
N ALA A 219 -11.45 -1.69 -2.11
CA ALA A 219 -12.26 -1.61 -0.91
C ALA A 219 -13.72 -1.35 -1.29
N ARG A 220 -14.63 -2.18 -0.79
CA ARG A 220 -16.08 -2.03 -0.96
C ARG A 220 -16.66 -1.40 0.29
N PHE A 221 -17.19 -0.19 0.13
CA PHE A 221 -17.85 0.58 1.15
C PHE A 221 -19.37 0.57 0.97
N ASP A 222 -20.11 0.69 2.06
CA ASP A 222 -21.48 1.15 2.07
C ASP A 222 -21.51 2.63 2.52
N VAL A 223 -22.24 3.46 1.78
CA VAL A 223 -22.44 4.87 2.12
C VAL A 223 -23.94 5.09 2.23
N ALA A 224 -24.44 5.08 3.47
CA ALA A 224 -25.87 5.23 3.77
C ALA A 224 -26.77 4.29 2.94
N GLY A 225 -26.40 3.02 2.81
CA GLY A 225 -27.13 2.00 2.04
C GLY A 225 -26.78 1.93 0.56
N THR A 226 -25.84 2.77 0.09
CA THR A 226 -25.35 2.73 -1.31
C THR A 226 -23.97 2.08 -1.38
N PRO A 227 -23.81 0.94 -2.07
CA PRO A 227 -22.50 0.30 -2.23
C PRO A 227 -21.60 1.15 -3.15
N ARG A 228 -20.38 1.40 -2.70
CA ARG A 228 -19.31 2.10 -3.44
C ARG A 228 -18.04 1.28 -3.41
N THR A 229 -17.35 1.21 -4.55
CA THR A 229 -16.05 0.52 -4.64
C THR A 229 -14.96 1.54 -4.92
N ILE A 230 -13.91 1.52 -4.09
CA ILE A 230 -12.70 2.33 -4.28
C ILE A 230 -11.58 1.38 -4.67
N ASN A 231 -10.91 1.68 -5.80
CA ASN A 231 -9.70 0.97 -6.19
C ASN A 231 -8.52 1.45 -5.35
N ILE A 232 -7.77 0.49 -4.81
CA ILE A 232 -6.57 0.75 -4.03
C ILE A 232 -5.42 0.69 -5.04
N GLN A 233 -4.74 1.82 -5.24
CA GLN A 233 -3.53 1.83 -6.04
C GLN A 233 -2.40 1.16 -5.22
N PRO A 234 -1.61 0.26 -5.84
CA PRO A 234 -0.47 -0.37 -5.19
C PRO A 234 0.66 0.61 -4.89
#